data_AF-A0A349JJ73-F1
#
_entry.id   AF-A0A349JJ73-F1
#
_cell.length_a   1.000
_cell.length_b   1.000
_cell.length_c   1.000
_cell.angle_alpha   90.00
_cell.angle_beta   90.00
_cell.angle_gamma   90.00
#
_symmetry.space_group_name_H-M   'P 1'
#
loop_
_entity.id
_entity.type
_entity.pdbx_description
1 polymer ?
#
loop_
_entity_poly.entity_id
_entity_poly.type
_entity_poly.pdbx_seq_one_letter_code
_entity_poly.pdbx_strand_id
1 'polypeptide(L)'
;MNSILRSPDRINFRSLIAALCLTLTLVSFVGPGPAAAQEQRLRTLTVTGRGIEVIPTTQTQVRLGVEVQGKTAAAVQQEVARRSSAVVELLRSRPVEKLETSGISLNPTYSYENNQQRQLTGYIATNTVTFRINTQSAGTLLDDAVNAGATRIDGVSFVAAESAIESARKQAL
;
A
#
# COMPACT_ATOMS: atom_id res chain seq x y z
N MET A 1 2.23 36.48 102.98
CA MET A 1 2.72 37.57 102.12
C MET A 1 2.19 37.33 100.71
N ASN A 2 1.64 38.26 99.95
CA ASN A 2 1.27 39.65 100.17
C ASN A 2 0.15 39.95 99.16
N SER A 3 -1.04 40.29 99.63
CA SER A 3 -2.05 41.02 98.86
C SER A 3 -1.71 42.51 98.92
N ILE A 4 -2.00 43.28 97.85
CA ILE A 4 -2.50 44.68 97.86
C ILE A 4 -2.46 45.29 96.43
N LEU A 5 -3.67 45.53 95.90
CA LEU A 5 -4.22 46.70 95.19
C LEU A 5 -3.43 47.48 94.12
N ARG A 6 -4.03 47.64 92.91
CA ARG A 6 -4.48 48.96 92.36
C ARG A 6 -5.36 48.82 91.11
N SER A 7 -6.39 49.66 91.03
CA SER A 7 -7.41 49.84 89.96
C SER A 7 -6.98 50.91 88.92
N PRO A 8 -7.87 51.43 88.04
CA PRO A 8 -8.23 50.92 86.70
C PRO A 8 -7.90 51.93 85.57
N ASP A 9 -7.66 51.49 84.33
CA ASP A 9 -7.61 52.41 83.17
C ASP A 9 -8.48 51.92 82.00
N ARG A 10 -9.48 52.74 81.66
CA ARG A 10 -10.44 52.52 80.58
C ARG A 10 -9.78 52.78 79.23
N ILE A 11 -9.41 51.72 78.51
CA ILE A 11 -8.82 51.82 77.19
C ILE A 11 -9.93 52.13 76.16
N ASN A 12 -9.75 53.23 75.43
CA ASN A 12 -10.73 53.84 74.54
C ASN A 12 -10.98 53.00 73.28
N PHE A 13 -12.19 52.42 73.19
CA PHE A 13 -12.69 51.55 72.11
C PHE A 13 -12.53 52.11 70.68
N ARG A 14 -12.45 53.44 70.53
CA ARG A 14 -12.31 54.12 69.23
C ARG A 14 -10.92 53.96 68.61
N SER A 15 -9.88 53.75 69.43
CA SER A 15 -8.51 53.50 68.96
C SER A 15 -8.31 52.07 68.45
N LEU A 16 -9.15 51.13 68.90
CA LEU A 16 -9.09 49.73 68.51
C LEU A 16 -9.68 49.49 67.10
N ILE A 17 -10.69 50.27 66.73
CA ILE A 17 -11.39 50.14 65.44
C ILE A 17 -10.52 50.64 64.28
N ALA A 18 -9.74 51.71 64.48
CA ALA A 18 -8.86 52.26 63.44
C ALA A 18 -7.67 51.35 63.10
N ALA A 19 -7.12 50.63 64.08
CA ALA A 19 -6.04 49.68 63.87
C ALA A 19 -6.52 48.35 63.22
N LEU A 20 -7.79 47.98 63.42
CA LEU A 20 -8.39 46.78 62.83
C LEU A 20 -8.70 46.93 61.33
N CYS A 21 -8.98 48.16 60.86
CA CYS A 21 -9.25 48.41 59.45
C CYS A 21 -7.98 48.46 58.57
N LEU A 22 -6.82 48.78 59.14
CA LEU A 22 -5.56 48.88 58.39
C LEU A 22 -4.87 47.52 58.18
N THR A 23 -5.19 46.51 58.99
CA THR A 23 -4.69 45.13 58.82
C THR A 23 -5.57 44.29 57.90
N LEU A 24 -6.84 44.66 57.72
CA LEU A 24 -7.80 43.92 56.89
C LEU A 24 -7.63 44.16 55.38
N THR A 25 -6.95 45.25 54.98
CA THR A 25 -6.72 45.59 53.57
C THR A 25 -5.50 44.90 52.94
N LEU A 26 -4.62 44.26 53.72
CA LEU A 26 -3.42 43.57 53.20
C LEU A 26 -3.66 42.09 52.84
N VAL A 27 -4.82 41.52 53.17
CA VAL A 27 -5.13 40.08 52.96
C VAL A 27 -5.89 39.80 51.66
N SER A 28 -6.32 40.83 50.92
CA SER A 28 -7.20 40.66 49.75
C SER A 28 -6.48 40.47 48.40
N PHE A 29 -5.18 40.15 48.38
CA PHE A 29 -4.43 39.93 47.14
C PHE A 29 -3.80 38.53 47.05
N VAL A 30 -4.57 37.49 47.39
CA VAL A 30 -4.30 36.11 46.96
C VAL A 30 -5.38 35.74 45.95
N GLY A 31 -5.10 36.00 44.67
CA GLY A 31 -5.92 35.50 43.57
C GLY A 31 -5.82 33.97 43.50
N PRO A 32 -6.88 33.25 43.05
CA PRO A 32 -6.78 31.83 42.79
C PRO A 32 -5.67 31.59 41.75
N GLY A 33 -4.64 30.83 42.13
CA GLY A 33 -3.63 30.37 41.17
C GLY A 33 -4.28 29.59 40.03
N PRO A 34 -3.63 29.46 38.86
CA PRO A 34 -4.19 28.73 37.74
C PRO A 34 -4.53 27.32 38.20
N ALA A 35 -5.82 26.98 38.16
CA ALA A 35 -6.28 25.61 38.32
C ALA A 35 -5.59 24.81 37.21
N ALA A 36 -4.61 23.97 37.57
CA ALA A 36 -4.05 23.01 36.65
C ALA A 36 -5.21 22.17 36.13
N ALA A 37 -5.53 22.32 34.85
CA ALA A 37 -6.50 21.48 34.16
C ALA A 37 -6.05 20.03 34.41
N GLN A 38 -6.83 19.30 35.19
CA GLN A 38 -6.54 17.91 35.50
C GLN A 38 -6.71 17.14 34.19
N GLU A 39 -5.58 16.89 33.53
CA GLU A 39 -5.49 16.20 32.27
C GLU A 39 -6.26 14.87 32.39
N GLN A 40 -7.40 14.79 31.74
CA GLN A 40 -8.28 13.63 31.78
C GLN A 40 -7.49 12.45 31.23
N ARG A 41 -6.92 11.62 32.12
CA ARG A 41 -6.20 10.41 31.74
C ARG A 41 -7.16 9.51 30.96
N LEU A 42 -7.08 9.57 29.63
CA LEU A 42 -7.80 8.68 28.73
C LEU A 42 -7.38 7.25 29.08
N ARG A 43 -8.37 6.43 29.43
CA ARG A 43 -8.17 5.00 29.72
C ARG A 43 -8.11 4.27 28.39
N THR A 44 -6.94 4.29 27.75
CA THR A 44 -6.73 3.65 26.46
C THR A 44 -6.34 2.18 26.67
N LEU A 45 -7.14 1.27 26.12
CA LEU A 45 -6.77 -0.13 25.97
C LEU A 45 -6.20 -0.31 24.56
N THR A 46 -4.89 -0.55 24.47
CA THR A 46 -4.23 -0.89 23.20
C THR A 46 -4.17 -2.41 23.09
N VAL A 47 -4.82 -2.96 22.07
CA VAL A 47 -4.80 -4.40 21.76
C VAL A 47 -4.06 -4.64 20.45
N THR A 48 -3.28 -5.72 20.41
CA THR A 48 -2.63 -6.22 19.19
C THR A 48 -3.20 -7.60 18.87
N GLY A 49 -4.02 -7.66 17.82
CA GLY A 49 -4.53 -8.90 17.26
C GLY A 49 -3.67 -9.37 16.07
N ARG A 50 -3.64 -10.68 15.83
CA ARG A 50 -3.11 -11.27 14.59
C ARG A 50 -4.15 -12.23 14.03
N GLY A 51 -4.79 -11.85 12.93
CA GLY A 51 -5.63 -12.74 12.12
C GLY A 51 -4.82 -13.38 10.98
N ILE A 52 -5.14 -14.63 10.65
CA ILE A 52 -4.64 -15.33 9.46
C ILE A 52 -5.87 -15.91 8.74
N GLU A 53 -6.04 -15.60 7.46
CA GLU A 53 -7.11 -16.14 6.63
C GLU A 53 -6.52 -16.73 5.34
N VAL A 54 -7.05 -17.89 4.93
CA VAL A 54 -6.64 -18.59 3.71
C VAL A 54 -7.73 -18.42 2.67
N ILE A 55 -7.39 -17.81 1.53
CA ILE A 55 -8.32 -17.57 0.42
C ILE A 55 -7.93 -18.38 -0.82
N PRO A 56 -8.91 -18.88 -1.59
CA PRO A 56 -8.63 -19.61 -2.83
C PRO A 56 -8.11 -18.67 -3.93
N THR A 57 -7.13 -19.14 -4.70
CA THR A 57 -6.60 -18.44 -5.89
C THR A 57 -7.45 -18.73 -7.12
N THR A 58 -8.55 -17.98 -7.26
CA THR A 58 -9.54 -18.17 -8.34
C THR A 58 -9.14 -17.56 -9.68
N GLN A 59 -8.08 -16.75 -9.69
CA GLN A 59 -7.58 -16.04 -10.86
C GLN A 59 -6.19 -16.56 -11.24
N THR A 60 -5.91 -16.60 -12.54
CA THR A 60 -4.63 -16.99 -13.10
C THR A 60 -4.10 -15.83 -13.92
N GLN A 61 -2.94 -15.34 -13.56
CA GLN A 61 -2.18 -14.38 -14.33
C GLN A 61 -1.21 -15.13 -15.24
N VAL A 62 -1.33 -14.89 -16.54
CA VAL A 62 -0.53 -15.54 -17.56
C VAL A 62 0.33 -14.48 -18.23
N ARG A 63 1.62 -14.81 -18.41
CA ARG A 63 2.54 -14.04 -19.25
C ARG A 63 2.89 -14.87 -20.47
N LEU A 64 2.56 -14.32 -21.63
CA LEU A 64 2.65 -15.00 -22.91
C LEU A 64 3.49 -14.15 -23.88
N GLY A 65 4.41 -14.80 -24.57
CA GLY A 65 5.32 -14.20 -25.53
C GLY A 65 5.03 -14.67 -26.95
N VAL A 66 5.03 -13.71 -27.87
CA VAL A 66 5.08 -13.95 -29.32
C VAL A 66 6.48 -13.62 -29.77
N GLU A 67 7.22 -14.66 -30.14
CA GLU A 67 8.57 -14.57 -30.66
C GLU A 67 8.62 -15.01 -32.13
N VAL A 68 9.25 -14.19 -32.97
CA VAL A 68 9.48 -14.50 -34.39
C VAL A 68 10.94 -14.21 -34.72
N GLN A 69 11.52 -15.11 -35.51
CA GLN A 69 12.87 -14.97 -36.05
C GLN A 69 12.83 -14.81 -37.57
N GLY A 70 13.79 -14.07 -38.12
CA GLY A 70 13.90 -13.89 -39.57
C GLY A 70 15.17 -13.16 -39.99
N LYS A 71 15.39 -13.08 -41.31
CA LYS A 71 16.65 -12.54 -41.87
C LYS A 71 16.73 -11.01 -41.80
N THR A 72 15.59 -10.31 -41.82
CA THR A 72 15.53 -8.84 -41.85
C THR A 72 14.70 -8.31 -40.68
N ALA A 73 15.16 -7.22 -40.07
CA ALA A 73 14.46 -6.56 -38.97
C ALA A 73 13.02 -6.17 -39.33
N ALA A 74 12.80 -5.60 -40.52
CA ALA A 74 11.49 -5.14 -40.98
C ALA A 74 10.47 -6.29 -41.11
N ALA A 75 10.87 -7.41 -41.74
CA ALA A 75 9.98 -8.56 -41.88
C ALA A 75 9.64 -9.19 -40.52
N VAL A 76 10.62 -9.28 -39.63
CA VAL A 76 10.44 -9.82 -38.27
C VAL A 76 9.50 -8.94 -37.44
N GLN A 77 9.68 -7.62 -37.51
CA GLN A 77 8.82 -6.67 -36.80
C GLN A 77 7.37 -6.72 -37.31
N GLN A 78 7.18 -6.77 -38.63
CA GLN A 78 5.85 -6.82 -39.22
C GLN A 78 5.13 -8.14 -38.89
N GLU A 79 5.84 -9.27 -38.91
CA GLU A 79 5.28 -10.57 -38.57
C GLU A 79 4.97 -10.70 -37.08
N VAL A 80 5.85 -10.22 -36.18
CA VAL A 80 5.55 -10.13 -34.74
C VAL A 80 4.31 -9.29 -34.51
N ALA A 81 4.21 -8.11 -35.13
CA ALA A 81 3.07 -7.22 -34.96
C ALA A 81 1.77 -7.92 -35.41
N ARG A 82 1.78 -8.57 -36.58
CA ARG A 82 0.62 -9.31 -37.12
C ARG A 82 0.16 -10.43 -36.20
N ARG A 83 1.08 -11.29 -35.73
CA ARG A 83 0.76 -12.39 -34.80
C ARG A 83 0.31 -11.87 -33.44
N SER A 84 0.98 -10.86 -32.91
CA SER A 84 0.61 -10.26 -31.62
C SER A 84 -0.79 -9.64 -31.68
N SER A 85 -1.14 -8.96 -32.76
CA SER A 85 -2.49 -8.43 -32.98
C SER A 85 -3.54 -9.53 -33.01
N ALA A 86 -3.29 -10.63 -33.74
CA ALA A 86 -4.21 -11.77 -33.79
C ALA A 86 -4.42 -12.39 -32.40
N VAL A 87 -3.35 -12.55 -31.61
CA VAL A 87 -3.44 -13.02 -30.22
C VAL A 87 -4.22 -12.05 -29.36
N VAL A 88 -3.97 -10.74 -29.46
CA VAL A 88 -4.70 -9.72 -28.69
C VAL A 88 -6.19 -9.69 -29.05
N GLU A 89 -6.53 -9.85 -30.33
CA GLU A 89 -7.93 -9.93 -30.78
C GLU A 89 -8.63 -11.19 -30.25
N LEU A 90 -7.96 -12.35 -30.30
CA LEU A 90 -8.45 -13.58 -29.69
C LEU A 90 -8.68 -13.38 -28.19
N LEU A 91 -7.70 -12.82 -27.47
CA LEU A 91 -7.81 -12.56 -26.03
C LEU A 91 -8.96 -11.60 -25.72
N ARG A 92 -9.16 -10.54 -26.52
CA ARG A 92 -10.29 -9.61 -26.38
C ARG A 92 -11.66 -10.26 -26.59
N SER A 93 -11.75 -11.29 -27.42
CA SER A 93 -13.00 -12.04 -27.63
C SER A 93 -13.37 -12.96 -26.45
N ARG A 94 -12.44 -13.14 -25.50
CA ARG A 94 -12.59 -14.02 -24.34
C ARG A 94 -12.71 -13.19 -23.06
N PRO A 95 -13.26 -13.75 -21.97
CA PRO A 95 -13.42 -13.05 -20.70
C PRO A 95 -12.06 -12.93 -19.96
N VAL A 96 -11.12 -12.21 -20.55
CA VAL A 96 -9.83 -11.88 -19.94
C VAL A 96 -9.88 -10.49 -19.31
N GLU A 97 -9.22 -10.35 -18.17
CA GLU A 97 -9.06 -9.09 -17.46
C GLU A 97 -7.60 -8.62 -17.55
N LYS A 98 -7.36 -7.32 -17.37
CA LYS A 98 -6.01 -6.73 -17.30
C LYS A 98 -5.10 -7.15 -18.47
N LEU A 99 -5.66 -7.15 -19.69
CA LEU A 99 -4.91 -7.46 -20.91
C LEU A 99 -3.98 -6.29 -21.26
N GLU A 100 -2.67 -6.51 -21.11
CA GLU A 100 -1.65 -5.49 -21.27
C GLU A 100 -0.44 -6.04 -22.03
N THR A 101 0.07 -5.28 -23.00
CA THR A 101 1.36 -5.58 -23.65
C THR A 101 2.49 -5.09 -22.75
N SER A 102 3.24 -6.02 -22.14
CA SER A 102 4.31 -5.72 -21.19
C SER A 102 5.58 -5.19 -21.85
N GLY A 103 5.82 -5.51 -23.12
CA GLY A 103 6.98 -4.97 -23.84
C GLY A 103 7.20 -5.59 -25.22
N ILE A 104 7.92 -4.84 -26.06
CA ILE A 104 8.36 -5.28 -27.39
C ILE A 104 9.87 -5.08 -27.46
N SER A 105 10.57 -6.11 -27.92
CA SER A 105 12.01 -6.09 -28.12
C SER A 105 12.37 -6.65 -29.48
N LEU A 106 13.42 -6.13 -30.09
CA LEU A 106 14.00 -6.60 -31.34
C LEU A 106 15.50 -6.66 -31.16
N ASN A 107 16.07 -7.86 -31.28
CA ASN A 107 17.49 -8.11 -31.06
C ASN A 107 18.09 -8.80 -32.29
N PRO A 108 19.27 -8.38 -32.77
CA PRO A 108 20.01 -9.13 -33.77
C PRO A 108 20.59 -10.42 -33.17
N THR A 109 20.52 -11.50 -33.93
CA THR A 109 21.10 -12.80 -33.58
C THR A 109 22.35 -13.05 -34.41
N TYR A 110 23.45 -13.34 -33.72
CA TYR A 110 24.74 -13.66 -34.35
C TYR A 110 25.07 -15.14 -34.10
N SER A 111 25.56 -15.82 -35.14
CA SER A 111 26.13 -17.16 -35.00
C SER A 111 27.63 -17.08 -34.76
N TYR A 112 28.11 -17.99 -33.91
CA TYR A 112 29.50 -18.16 -33.54
C TYR A 112 29.90 -19.60 -33.86
N GLU A 113 30.04 -19.93 -35.14
CA GLU A 113 30.58 -21.22 -35.55
C GLU A 113 32.11 -21.14 -35.71
N ASN A 114 32.82 -22.03 -35.00
CA ASN A 114 34.21 -22.44 -35.22
C ASN A 114 35.22 -21.33 -35.54
N ASN A 115 35.54 -20.46 -34.57
CA ASN A 115 36.67 -19.53 -34.65
C ASN A 115 36.62 -18.53 -35.82
N GLN A 116 35.46 -18.35 -36.48
CA GLN A 116 35.25 -17.36 -37.53
C GLN A 116 34.60 -16.07 -37.01
N GLN A 117 34.71 -15.00 -37.81
CA GLN A 117 34.16 -13.67 -37.53
C GLN A 117 32.64 -13.72 -37.29
N ARG A 118 32.16 -12.92 -36.33
CA ARG A 118 30.73 -12.78 -35.95
C ARG A 118 29.85 -12.52 -37.17
N GLN A 119 29.07 -13.52 -37.60
CA GLN A 119 28.12 -13.37 -38.71
C GLN A 119 26.71 -13.11 -38.18
N LEU A 120 26.05 -12.09 -38.73
CA LEU A 120 24.64 -11.82 -38.44
C LEU A 120 23.78 -12.90 -39.10
N THR A 121 23.11 -13.72 -38.29
CA THR A 121 22.25 -14.81 -38.75
C THR A 121 20.82 -14.34 -38.97
N GLY A 122 20.39 -13.32 -38.23
CA GLY A 122 19.08 -12.72 -38.39
C GLY A 122 18.71 -11.79 -37.24
N TYR A 123 17.41 -11.63 -37.05
CA TYR A 123 16.80 -10.84 -36.00
C TYR A 123 15.72 -11.66 -35.32
N ILE A 124 15.59 -11.46 -34.01
CA ILE A 124 14.52 -12.00 -33.19
C ILE A 124 13.75 -10.83 -32.62
N ALA A 125 12.44 -10.80 -32.85
CA ALA A 125 11.55 -9.91 -32.12
C ALA A 125 10.69 -10.71 -31.16
N THR A 126 10.47 -10.13 -30.00
CA THR A 126 9.61 -10.68 -28.95
C THR A 126 8.63 -9.61 -28.52
N ASN A 127 7.35 -9.98 -28.46
CA ASN A 127 6.30 -9.19 -27.85
C ASN A 127 5.71 -9.99 -26.69
N THR A 128 5.67 -9.41 -25.49
CA THR A 128 5.11 -10.07 -24.31
C THR A 128 3.79 -9.42 -23.93
N VAL A 129 2.76 -10.24 -23.74
CA VAL A 129 1.42 -9.86 -23.31
C VAL A 129 1.14 -10.54 -21.97
N THR A 130 0.62 -9.75 -21.02
CA THR A 130 0.17 -10.24 -19.72
C THR A 130 -1.35 -10.09 -19.66
N PHE A 131 -2.04 -11.10 -19.14
CA PHE A 131 -3.47 -11.06 -18.91
C PHE A 131 -3.87 -11.88 -17.68
N ARG A 132 -5.09 -11.65 -17.20
CA ARG A 132 -5.71 -12.43 -16.12
C ARG A 132 -6.95 -13.13 -16.63
N ILE A 133 -7.17 -14.35 -16.17
CA ILE A 133 -8.35 -15.16 -16.49
C ILE A 133 -8.72 -16.04 -15.30
N ASN A 134 -9.98 -16.50 -15.25
CA ASN A 134 -10.38 -17.57 -14.33
C ASN A 134 -9.51 -18.83 -14.55
N THR A 135 -9.03 -19.40 -13.45
CA THR A 135 -8.17 -20.60 -13.43
C THR A 135 -8.75 -21.78 -14.22
N GLN A 136 -10.08 -21.95 -14.24
CA GLN A 136 -10.73 -23.05 -14.97
C GLN A 136 -10.61 -22.91 -16.49
N SER A 137 -10.61 -21.67 -17.01
CA SER A 137 -10.58 -21.37 -18.44
C SER A 137 -9.17 -21.10 -18.97
N ALA A 138 -8.16 -21.06 -18.08
CA ALA A 138 -6.79 -20.73 -18.42
C ALA A 138 -6.19 -21.75 -19.41
N GLY A 139 -6.40 -23.05 -19.19
CA GLY A 139 -5.86 -24.12 -20.04
C GLY A 139 -6.33 -24.02 -21.49
N THR A 140 -7.65 -23.96 -21.69
CA THR A 140 -8.24 -23.82 -23.04
C THR A 140 -7.81 -22.53 -23.74
N LEU A 141 -7.67 -21.43 -22.99
CA LEU A 141 -7.23 -20.17 -23.58
C LEU A 141 -5.75 -20.19 -23.96
N LEU A 142 -4.90 -20.85 -23.18
CA LEU A 142 -3.49 -21.06 -23.49
C LEU A 142 -3.33 -21.83 -24.81
N ASP A 143 -4.09 -22.91 -24.99
CA ASP A 143 -4.08 -23.69 -26.24
C ASP A 143 -4.52 -22.85 -27.45
N ASP A 144 -5.62 -22.09 -27.30
CA ASP A 144 -6.11 -21.17 -28.33
C ASP A 144 -5.08 -20.06 -28.64
N ALA A 145 -4.38 -19.54 -27.63
CA ALA A 145 -3.37 -18.51 -27.81
C ALA A 145 -2.13 -19.05 -28.55
N VAL A 146 -1.71 -20.29 -28.27
CA VAL A 146 -0.64 -20.97 -29.01
C VAL A 146 -1.04 -21.16 -30.46
N ASN A 147 -2.27 -21.61 -30.73
CA ASN A 147 -2.79 -21.74 -32.09
C ASN A 147 -2.89 -20.40 -32.84
N ALA A 148 -3.17 -19.30 -32.12
CA ALA A 148 -3.22 -17.95 -32.70
C ALA A 148 -1.83 -17.35 -33.00
N GLY A 149 -0.75 -17.94 -32.48
CA GLY A 149 0.63 -17.54 -32.77
C GLY A 149 1.48 -17.18 -31.55
N ALA A 150 1.01 -17.46 -30.34
CA ALA A 150 1.87 -17.46 -29.17
C ALA A 150 2.92 -18.57 -29.27
N THR A 151 4.18 -18.23 -29.05
CA THR A 151 5.30 -19.17 -29.17
C THR A 151 6.06 -19.36 -27.86
N ARG A 152 5.80 -18.51 -26.85
CA ARG A 152 6.45 -18.58 -25.54
C ARG A 152 5.42 -18.43 -24.42
N ILE A 153 5.56 -19.23 -23.37
CA ILE A 153 4.84 -19.04 -22.11
C ILE A 153 5.90 -18.71 -21.07
N ASP A 154 5.98 -17.44 -20.70
CA ASP A 154 7.01 -16.95 -19.77
C ASP A 154 6.70 -17.34 -18.32
N GLY A 155 5.42 -17.53 -18.00
CA GLY A 155 5.01 -17.97 -16.68
C GLY A 155 3.50 -17.92 -16.47
N VAL A 156 3.04 -18.75 -15.52
CA VAL A 156 1.67 -18.80 -15.05
C VAL A 156 1.70 -18.67 -13.54
N SER A 157 0.98 -17.69 -12.99
CA SER A 157 0.86 -17.48 -11.55
C SER A 157 -0.61 -17.47 -11.14
N PHE A 158 -0.90 -18.11 -10.02
CA PHE A 158 -2.25 -18.13 -9.44
C PHE A 158 -2.37 -17.01 -8.42
N VAL A 159 -3.37 -16.16 -8.59
CA VAL A 159 -3.65 -15.01 -7.73
C VAL A 159 -5.07 -15.12 -7.18
N ALA A 160 -5.29 -14.61 -5.98
CA ALA A 160 -6.63 -14.45 -5.46
C ALA A 160 -7.30 -13.23 -6.11
N ALA A 161 -8.63 -13.26 -6.22
CA ALA A 161 -9.37 -12.09 -6.67
C ALA A 161 -9.11 -10.90 -5.73
N GLU A 162 -9.00 -9.70 -6.28
CA GLU A 162 -8.70 -8.48 -5.51
C GLU A 162 -9.73 -8.25 -4.40
N SER A 163 -11.00 -8.55 -4.68
CA SER A 163 -12.09 -8.53 -3.69
C SER A 163 -11.93 -9.54 -2.54
N ALA A 164 -11.37 -10.72 -2.82
CA ALA A 164 -11.10 -11.73 -1.80
C ALA A 164 -9.92 -11.32 -0.91
N ILE A 165 -8.89 -10.69 -1.50
CA ILE A 165 -7.76 -10.14 -0.75
C ILE A 165 -8.24 -9.01 0.18
N GLU A 166 -9.08 -8.10 -0.31
CA GLU A 166 -9.64 -7.02 0.51
C GLU A 166 -10.54 -7.54 1.63
N SER A 167 -11.39 -8.53 1.34
CA SER A 167 -12.25 -9.15 2.34
C SER A 167 -11.41 -9.83 3.42
N ALA A 168 -10.36 -10.55 3.02
CA ALA A 168 -9.51 -11.23 3.97
C ALA A 168 -8.71 -10.28 4.85
N ARG A 169 -8.28 -9.15 4.28
CA ARG A 169 -7.64 -8.09 5.04
C ARG A 169 -8.56 -7.51 6.11
N LYS A 170 -9.86 -7.37 5.82
CA LYS A 170 -10.84 -6.86 6.80
C LYS A 170 -11.15 -7.86 7.92
N GLN A 171 -11.14 -9.16 7.64
CA GLN A 171 -11.39 -10.18 8.67
C GLN A 171 -10.16 -10.43 9.56
N ALA A 172 -8.96 -10.18 9.05
CA ALA A 172 -7.73 -10.38 9.81
C ALA A 172 -7.35 -9.20 10.74
N LEU A 173 -7.98 -8.02 10.55
CA LEU A 173 -7.84 -6.81 11.37
C LEU A 173 -8.81 -6.83 12.56
#